data_AF-A0AAX6G7Y0-F1
#
_entry.id   AF-A0AAX6G7Y0-F1
#
_cell.length_a   1.000
_cell.length_b   1.000
_cell.length_c   1.000
_cell.angle_alpha   90.00
_cell.angle_beta   90.00
_cell.angle_gamma   90.00
#
_symmetry.space_group_name_H-M   'P 1'
#
loop_
_entity.id
_entity.type
_entity.pdbx_description
1 polymer ?
#
loop_
_entity_poly.entity_id
_entity_poly.type
_entity_poly.pdbx_seq_one_letter_code
_entity_poly.pdbx_strand_id
1 'polypeptide(L)'
;MVPLATIRKIEGICAKFIWHGGIHAISWEQLCRPRKEGGVGLRSLVSVREAAGIKLAWRFLQGGSLWSAWMVSRYLRGRNFWVCEIDNNFSVSFKHILRNRTVLRTAIRRKMREGGETDLWLDPWIPGQSPLEILGPQTNGVAYRGLTCRHIISGGVWRPEEYRFTAQLGEEIRQVQITPTVLSDVWVWAPPGHSKGAGEFRFRSCYDLVRPHFDDIEEYDFVWGKGLARKMQLSAYKLVLGRLLTRD
;
A
#
# COMPACT_ATOMS: atom_id res chain seq x y z
N MET A 1 13.89 1.33 11.38
CA MET A 1 12.50 0.83 11.45
C MET A 1 12.24 0.37 12.86
N VAL A 2 11.11 0.76 13.46
CA VAL A 2 10.81 0.42 14.84
C VAL A 2 10.39 -1.06 14.94
N PRO A 3 10.96 -1.86 15.86
CA PRO A 3 10.51 -3.23 16.09
C PRO A 3 9.05 -3.31 16.53
N LEU A 4 8.34 -4.36 16.11
CA LEU A 4 6.92 -4.54 16.45
C LEU A 4 6.69 -4.62 17.96
N ALA A 5 7.60 -5.28 18.69
CA ALA A 5 7.54 -5.37 20.14
C ALA A 5 7.57 -3.98 20.80
N THR A 6 8.40 -3.07 20.31
CA THR A 6 8.46 -1.68 20.79
C THR A 6 7.16 -0.94 20.50
N ILE A 7 6.60 -1.08 19.30
CA ILE A 7 5.30 -0.50 18.96
C ILE A 7 4.20 -0.98 19.91
N ARG A 8 4.10 -2.29 20.12
CA ARG A 8 3.09 -2.88 21.04
C ARG A 8 3.26 -2.39 22.48
N LYS A 9 4.51 -2.21 22.94
CA LYS A 9 4.78 -1.61 24.26
C LYS A 9 4.25 -0.17 24.35
N ILE A 10 4.47 0.64 23.30
CA ILE A 10 3.97 2.02 23.25
C ILE A 10 2.45 2.04 23.24
N GLU A 11 1.80 1.20 22.42
CA GLU A 11 0.33 1.10 22.42
C GLU A 11 -0.23 0.67 23.78
N GLY A 12 0.46 -0.24 24.48
CA GLY A 12 0.12 -0.62 25.86
C GLY A 12 0.18 0.57 26.84
N ILE A 13 1.18 1.44 26.71
CA ILE A 13 1.28 2.67 27.52
C ILE A 13 0.13 3.62 27.18
N CYS A 14 -0.16 3.82 25.88
CA CYS A 14 -1.28 4.66 25.45
C CYS A 14 -2.63 4.12 25.96
N ALA A 15 -2.83 2.81 25.92
CA ALA A 15 -4.04 2.18 26.44
C ALA A 15 -4.16 2.39 27.95
N LYS A 16 -3.10 2.13 28.72
CA LYS A 16 -3.08 2.38 30.18
C LYS A 16 -3.38 3.83 30.52
N PHE A 17 -2.85 4.77 29.75
CA PHE A 17 -3.11 6.20 29.92
C PHE A 17 -4.60 6.53 29.74
N ILE A 18 -5.24 6.04 28.67
CA ILE A 18 -6.68 6.27 28.41
C ILE A 18 -7.55 5.76 29.56
N TRP A 19 -7.18 4.60 30.12
CA TRP A 19 -7.92 3.96 31.20
C TRP A 19 -7.46 4.37 32.60
N HIS A 20 -6.56 5.37 32.71
CA HIS A 20 -6.02 5.85 33.98
C HIS A 20 -5.44 4.73 34.86
N GLY A 21 -4.85 3.71 34.24
CA GLY A 21 -4.33 2.52 34.92
C GLY A 21 -5.39 1.53 35.43
N GLY A 22 -6.68 1.78 35.19
CA GLY A 22 -7.79 0.92 35.59
C GLY A 22 -8.16 -0.16 34.56
N ILE A 23 -9.34 -0.76 34.74
CA ILE A 23 -9.86 -1.81 33.86
C ILE A 23 -10.10 -1.24 32.45
N HIS A 24 -9.56 -1.93 31.45
CA HIS A 24 -9.74 -1.60 30.04
C HIS A 24 -11.14 -2.00 29.60
N ALA A 25 -12.11 -1.07 29.68
CA ALA A 25 -13.47 -1.36 29.22
C ALA A 25 -13.52 -1.60 27.70
N ILE A 26 -12.66 -0.96 26.91
CA ILE A 26 -12.61 -1.16 25.44
C ILE A 26 -11.18 -1.48 25.02
N SER A 27 -11.02 -2.49 24.16
CA SER A 27 -9.71 -2.92 23.67
C SER A 27 -9.05 -1.80 22.84
N TRP A 28 -7.72 -1.77 22.85
CA TRP A 28 -6.97 -0.78 22.05
C TRP A 28 -7.32 -0.85 20.57
N GLU A 29 -7.42 -2.06 20.02
CA GLU A 29 -7.80 -2.29 18.63
C GLU A 29 -9.17 -1.67 18.30
N GLN A 30 -10.16 -1.86 19.18
CA GLN A 30 -11.50 -1.31 18.99
C GLN A 30 -11.52 0.23 19.12
N LEU A 31 -10.69 0.80 20.00
CA LEU A 31 -10.51 2.26 20.06
C LEU A 31 -9.90 2.84 18.78
N CYS A 32 -9.03 2.08 18.12
CA CYS A 32 -8.33 2.48 16.90
C CYS A 32 -9.19 2.40 15.62
N ARG A 33 -10.37 1.78 15.66
CA ARG A 33 -11.27 1.77 14.50
C ARG A 33 -11.76 3.19 14.19
N PRO A 34 -11.98 3.54 12.91
CA PRO A 34 -12.69 4.76 12.56
C PRO A 34 -14.02 4.86 13.31
N ARG A 35 -14.49 6.09 13.53
CA ARG A 35 -15.77 6.30 14.22
C ARG A 35 -16.95 5.64 13.54
N LYS A 36 -16.97 5.67 12.20
CA LYS A 36 -17.99 5.00 11.38
C LYS A 36 -17.99 3.48 11.57
N GLU A 37 -16.81 2.90 11.71
CA GLU A 37 -16.59 1.46 11.94
C GLU A 37 -16.61 1.10 13.44
N GLY A 38 -17.33 1.88 14.25
CA GLY A 38 -17.53 1.60 15.67
C GLY A 38 -16.26 1.67 16.52
N GLY A 39 -15.41 2.68 16.30
CA GLY A 39 -14.29 3.01 17.20
C GLY A 39 -14.25 4.48 17.60
N VAL A 40 -13.16 4.90 18.25
CA VAL A 40 -12.96 6.30 18.66
C VAL A 40 -12.23 7.11 17.58
N GLY A 41 -11.56 6.42 16.66
CA GLY A 41 -10.74 7.01 15.59
C GLY A 41 -9.28 7.23 15.97
N LEU A 42 -8.78 6.56 17.02
CA LEU A 42 -7.35 6.58 17.33
C LEU A 42 -6.55 5.86 16.24
N ARG A 43 -5.26 6.19 16.09
CA ARG A 43 -4.41 5.52 15.09
C ARG A 43 -3.72 4.32 15.71
N SER A 44 -3.86 3.15 15.08
CA SER A 44 -3.06 1.96 15.38
C SER A 44 -1.61 2.23 14.97
N LEU A 45 -0.69 2.17 15.92
CA LEU A 45 0.74 2.36 15.64
C LEU A 45 1.30 1.18 14.84
N VAL A 46 0.68 0.01 14.93
CA VAL A 46 0.99 -1.14 14.06
C VAL A 46 0.71 -0.77 12.60
N SER A 47 -0.49 -0.27 12.30
CA SER A 47 -0.85 0.15 10.94
C SER A 47 -0.05 1.38 10.49
N VAL A 48 0.32 2.30 11.40
CA VAL A 48 1.25 3.40 11.09
C VAL A 48 2.63 2.87 10.68
N ARG A 49 3.15 1.86 11.38
CA ARG A 49 4.44 1.23 11.07
C ARG A 49 4.42 0.59 9.68
N GLU A 50 3.35 -0.11 9.34
CA GLU A 50 3.17 -0.74 8.03
C GLU A 50 3.05 0.29 6.91
N ALA A 51 2.21 1.31 7.09
CA ALA A 51 2.07 2.41 6.13
C ALA A 51 3.39 3.17 5.92
N ALA A 52 4.19 3.35 6.98
CA ALA A 52 5.52 3.94 6.87
C ALA A 52 6.49 3.05 6.08
N GLY A 53 6.37 1.72 6.22
CA GLY A 53 7.12 0.74 5.43
C GLY A 53 6.80 0.84 3.94
N ILE A 54 5.52 0.90 3.58
CA ILE A 54 5.07 1.09 2.19
C ILE A 54 5.51 2.45 1.65
N LYS A 55 5.40 3.53 2.44
CA LYS A 55 5.92 4.85 2.05
C LYS A 55 7.41 4.81 1.72
N LEU A 56 8.19 4.07 2.51
CA LEU A 56 9.63 3.91 2.26
C LEU A 56 9.89 3.13 0.97
N ALA A 57 9.14 2.05 0.73
CA ALA A 57 9.23 1.28 -0.50
C ALA A 57 8.81 2.10 -1.74
N TRP A 58 7.76 2.92 -1.61
CA TRP A 58 7.35 3.87 -2.63
C TRP A 58 8.45 4.88 -2.98
N ARG A 59 9.08 5.49 -1.95
CA ARG A 59 10.20 6.42 -2.16
C ARG A 59 11.42 5.75 -2.79
N PHE A 60 11.66 4.49 -2.44
CA PHE A 60 12.72 3.70 -3.07
C PHE A 60 12.43 3.49 -4.56
N LEU A 61 11.20 3.08 -4.89
CA LEU A 61 10.76 2.79 -6.26
C LEU A 61 10.68 4.03 -7.16
N GLN A 62 10.23 5.16 -6.61
CA GLN A 62 10.22 6.46 -7.32
C GLN A 62 11.61 6.92 -7.73
N GLY A 63 12.65 6.51 -7.01
CA GLY A 63 14.01 6.93 -7.31
C GLY A 63 14.24 8.43 -7.08
N GLY A 64 15.14 9.01 -7.87
CA GLY A 64 15.43 10.46 -7.89
C GLY A 64 16.24 11.00 -6.70
N SER A 65 16.44 10.22 -5.64
CA SER A 65 17.30 10.61 -4.51
C SER A 65 18.63 9.86 -4.48
N LEU A 66 19.66 10.47 -3.89
CA LEU A 66 20.94 9.80 -3.64
C LEU A 66 20.77 8.52 -2.81
N TRP A 67 19.87 8.55 -1.83
CA TRP A 67 19.54 7.38 -1.01
C TRP A 67 18.98 6.25 -1.86
N SER A 68 17.99 6.50 -2.72
CA SER A 68 17.43 5.46 -3.59
C SER A 68 18.47 4.91 -4.58
N ALA A 69 19.30 5.78 -5.18
CA ALA A 69 20.36 5.37 -6.10
C ALA A 69 21.40 4.47 -5.41
N TRP A 70 21.83 4.84 -4.20
CA TRP A 70 22.74 4.03 -3.38
C TRP A 70 22.11 2.67 -3.02
N MET A 71 20.84 2.65 -2.59
CA MET A 71 20.15 1.40 -2.25
C MET A 71 20.06 0.46 -3.45
N VAL A 72 19.73 0.98 -4.64
CA VAL A 72 19.69 0.20 -5.89
C VAL A 72 21.07 -0.39 -6.21
N SER A 73 22.12 0.43 -6.20
CA SER A 73 23.50 -0.02 -6.48
C SER A 73 23.98 -1.07 -5.46
N ARG A 74 23.72 -0.84 -4.18
CA ARG A 74 24.18 -1.71 -3.09
C ARG A 74 23.47 -3.06 -3.07
N TYR A 75 22.17 -3.10 -3.30
CA TYR A 75 21.34 -4.29 -3.06
C TYR A 75 20.75 -4.95 -4.31
N LEU A 76 20.24 -4.17 -5.27
CA LEU A 76 19.64 -4.73 -6.48
C LEU A 76 20.71 -5.24 -7.45
N ARG A 77 21.81 -4.50 -7.64
CA ARG A 77 22.95 -4.90 -8.50
C ARG A 77 22.50 -5.37 -9.89
N GLY A 78 21.60 -4.61 -10.52
CA GLY A 78 21.04 -4.93 -11.84
C GLY A 78 19.86 -5.91 -11.83
N ARG A 79 19.46 -6.45 -10.67
CA ARG A 79 18.21 -7.23 -10.55
C ARG A 79 16.99 -6.31 -10.49
N ASN A 80 15.88 -6.76 -11.05
CA ASN A 80 14.60 -6.06 -10.93
C ASN A 80 14.06 -6.14 -9.48
N PHE A 81 13.46 -5.05 -9.01
CA PHE A 81 12.92 -4.91 -7.65
C PHE A 81 11.88 -5.98 -7.28
N TRP A 82 11.02 -6.37 -8.22
CA TRP A 82 9.87 -7.25 -7.98
C TRP A 82 10.30 -8.70 -7.73
N VAL A 83 11.38 -9.14 -8.38
CA VAL A 83 11.90 -10.52 -8.32
C VAL A 83 13.14 -10.65 -7.43
N CYS A 84 13.64 -9.55 -6.86
CA CYS A 84 14.79 -9.62 -5.97
C CYS A 84 14.46 -10.42 -4.70
N GLU A 85 15.10 -11.57 -4.53
CA GLU A 85 14.97 -12.38 -3.32
C GLU A 85 15.56 -11.68 -2.10
N ILE A 86 15.03 -12.01 -0.92
CA ILE A 86 15.49 -11.44 0.34
C ILE A 86 16.71 -12.23 0.83
N ASP A 87 17.87 -11.57 0.84
CA ASP A 87 19.13 -12.14 1.34
C ASP A 87 19.34 -11.81 2.82
N ASN A 88 19.94 -12.74 3.58
CA ASN A 88 20.33 -12.55 4.98
C ASN A 88 21.31 -11.38 5.18
N ASN A 89 22.17 -11.09 4.20
CA ASN A 89 23.14 -9.99 4.22
C ASN A 89 22.52 -8.61 3.96
N PHE A 90 21.23 -8.54 3.62
CA PHE A 90 20.55 -7.27 3.45
C PHE A 90 20.29 -6.57 4.79
N SER A 91 20.33 -5.24 4.77
CA SER A 91 19.95 -4.45 5.94
C SER A 91 18.49 -4.70 6.28
N VAL A 92 18.17 -4.60 7.57
CA VAL A 92 16.79 -4.74 8.09
C VAL A 92 15.83 -3.78 7.35
N SER A 93 16.29 -2.58 7.03
CA SER A 93 15.53 -1.59 6.25
C SER A 93 15.22 -2.08 4.84
N PHE A 94 16.21 -2.60 4.11
CA PHE A 94 15.98 -3.08 2.74
C PHE A 94 15.12 -4.35 2.71
N LYS A 95 15.33 -5.28 3.64
CA LYS A 95 14.45 -6.45 3.81
C LYS A 95 12.99 -6.04 3.98
N HIS A 96 12.74 -4.94 4.69
CA HIS A 96 11.38 -4.44 4.89
C HIS A 96 10.81 -3.70 3.69
N ILE A 97 11.64 -2.97 2.93
CA ILE A 97 11.23 -2.44 1.62
C ILE A 97 10.76 -3.59 0.72
N LEU A 98 11.55 -4.67 0.62
CA LEU A 98 11.19 -5.85 -0.17
C LEU A 98 9.92 -6.54 0.35
N ARG A 99 9.74 -6.68 1.67
CA ARG A 99 8.52 -7.28 2.26
C ARG A 99 7.25 -6.49 1.95
N ASN A 100 7.33 -5.16 1.85
CA ASN A 100 6.18 -4.32 1.55
C ASN A 100 5.88 -4.20 0.05
N ARG A 101 6.69 -4.80 -0.84
CA ARG A 101 6.51 -4.65 -2.30
C ARG A 101 5.18 -5.20 -2.79
N THR A 102 4.67 -6.27 -2.20
CA THR A 102 3.41 -6.91 -2.60
C THR A 102 2.22 -5.99 -2.33
N VAL A 103 2.17 -5.39 -1.13
CA VAL A 103 1.14 -4.41 -0.78
C VAL A 103 1.34 -3.10 -1.56
N LEU A 104 2.58 -2.68 -1.80
CA LEU A 104 2.85 -1.52 -2.64
C LEU A 104 2.32 -1.73 -4.06
N ARG A 105 2.52 -2.91 -4.64
CA ARG A 105 2.10 -3.27 -6.01
C ARG A 105 0.61 -3.09 -6.24
N THR A 106 -0.23 -3.42 -5.25
CA THR A 106 -1.70 -3.26 -5.36
C THR A 106 -2.14 -1.80 -5.35
N ALA A 107 -1.27 -0.88 -4.94
CA ALA A 107 -1.59 0.54 -4.73
C ALA A 107 -0.83 1.50 -5.65
N ILE A 108 -0.13 0.98 -6.65
CA ILE A 108 0.60 1.79 -7.62
C ILE A 108 0.22 1.40 -9.04
N ARG A 109 0.44 2.33 -9.97
CA ARG A 109 0.33 2.10 -11.41
C ARG A 109 1.50 2.75 -12.11
N ARG A 110 1.92 2.18 -13.24
CA ARG A 110 2.86 2.86 -14.14
C ARG A 110 2.06 3.73 -15.10
N LYS A 111 2.37 5.04 -15.16
CA LYS A 111 1.86 5.90 -16.23
C LYS A 111 2.79 5.77 -17.43
N MET A 112 2.31 5.11 -18.47
CA MET A 112 3.08 4.81 -19.67
C MET A 112 3.35 6.07 -20.50
N ARG A 113 4.60 6.25 -20.89
CA ARG A 113 5.08 7.32 -21.78
C ARG A 113 5.94 6.68 -22.87
N GLU A 114 7.26 6.83 -22.80
CA GLU A 114 8.18 6.25 -23.78
C GLU A 114 8.47 4.75 -23.55
N GLY A 115 8.10 4.20 -22.38
CA GLY A 115 8.22 2.77 -22.09
C GLY A 115 9.64 2.27 -21.82
N GLY A 116 10.65 3.16 -21.81
CA GLY A 116 12.06 2.77 -21.72
C GLY A 116 12.53 2.36 -20.33
N GLU A 117 11.85 2.82 -19.28
CA GLU A 117 12.18 2.52 -17.88
C GLU A 117 11.21 1.51 -17.26
N THR A 118 10.28 0.97 -18.04
CA THR A 118 9.28 0.02 -17.57
C THR A 118 9.63 -1.37 -18.07
N ASP A 119 9.94 -2.28 -17.15
CA ASP A 119 10.17 -3.68 -17.46
C ASP A 119 8.90 -4.30 -18.05
N LEU A 120 9.03 -4.92 -19.22
CA LEU A 120 7.88 -5.43 -19.95
C LEU A 120 7.13 -6.49 -19.16
N TRP A 121 7.83 -7.34 -18.40
CA TRP A 121 7.26 -8.55 -17.82
C TRP A 121 7.01 -8.44 -16.32
N LEU A 122 7.87 -7.70 -15.62
CA LEU A 122 7.90 -7.67 -14.15
C LEU A 122 7.17 -6.47 -13.54
N ASP A 123 7.15 -5.33 -14.23
CA ASP A 123 6.53 -4.12 -13.70
C ASP A 123 4.99 -4.17 -13.81
N PRO A 124 4.24 -3.73 -12.78
CA PRO A 124 2.79 -3.70 -12.79
C PRO A 124 2.23 -2.51 -13.59
N TRP A 125 2.35 -2.56 -14.92
CA TRP A 125 1.89 -1.49 -15.82
C TRP A 125 0.52 -1.78 -16.46
N ILE A 126 0.03 -3.01 -16.39
CA ILE A 126 -1.38 -3.35 -16.61
C ILE A 126 -2.11 -3.09 -15.29
N PRO A 127 -3.37 -2.58 -15.27
CA PRO A 127 -4.04 -2.16 -14.04
C PRO A 127 -3.98 -3.18 -12.87
N GLY A 128 -3.00 -3.00 -11.98
CA GLY A 128 -2.78 -3.83 -10.79
C GLY A 128 -1.96 -5.11 -10.98
N GLN A 129 -1.44 -5.40 -12.18
CA GLN A 129 -0.75 -6.65 -12.51
C GLN A 129 0.39 -6.43 -13.53
N SER A 130 1.34 -7.36 -13.60
CA SER A 130 2.29 -7.42 -14.72
C SER A 130 1.93 -8.54 -15.69
N PRO A 131 2.39 -8.48 -16.95
CA PRO A 131 2.16 -9.56 -17.91
C PRO A 131 2.59 -10.93 -17.41
N LEU A 132 3.70 -11.02 -16.66
CA LEU A 132 4.15 -12.29 -16.10
C LEU A 132 3.17 -12.88 -15.08
N GLU A 133 2.53 -12.05 -14.25
CA GLU A 133 1.52 -12.50 -13.29
C GLU A 133 0.27 -13.01 -13.98
N ILE A 134 -0.15 -12.37 -15.07
CA ILE A 134 -1.34 -12.75 -15.85
C ILE A 134 -1.11 -14.09 -16.58
N LEU A 135 0.09 -14.30 -17.13
CA LEU A 135 0.43 -15.53 -17.85
C LEU A 135 0.72 -16.73 -16.93
N GLY A 136 1.09 -16.46 -15.67
CA GLY A 136 1.36 -17.50 -14.67
C GLY A 136 2.62 -18.35 -14.97
N PRO A 137 2.77 -19.52 -14.30
CA PRO A 137 3.96 -20.37 -14.37
C PRO A 137 4.18 -21.10 -15.72
N GLN A 138 3.32 -20.87 -16.71
CA GLN A 138 3.43 -21.40 -18.08
C GLN A 138 4.67 -20.84 -18.84
N THR A 139 5.42 -19.95 -18.20
CA THR A 139 6.44 -19.06 -18.77
C THR A 139 7.89 -19.53 -18.53
N ASN A 140 8.10 -20.69 -17.93
CA ASN A 140 9.41 -21.32 -17.65
C ASN A 140 10.19 -21.61 -18.95
N GLY A 141 10.83 -20.60 -19.54
CA GLY A 141 11.68 -20.80 -20.72
C GLY A 141 12.07 -19.54 -21.49
N VAL A 142 11.38 -18.42 -21.31
CA VAL A 142 11.80 -17.16 -21.99
C VAL A 142 12.66 -16.37 -21.03
N ALA A 143 13.88 -16.02 -21.46
CA ALA A 143 14.72 -15.09 -20.74
C ALA A 143 14.10 -13.68 -20.86
N TYR A 144 13.19 -13.34 -19.94
CA TYR A 144 12.49 -12.04 -19.85
C TYR A 144 13.41 -10.86 -19.50
N ARG A 145 14.73 -10.97 -19.71
CA ARG A 145 15.71 -9.99 -19.24
C ARG A 145 15.89 -8.88 -20.27
N GLY A 146 15.77 -7.64 -19.80
CA GLY A 146 16.15 -6.44 -20.55
C GLY A 146 15.10 -5.96 -21.55
N LEU A 147 13.94 -6.62 -21.65
CA LEU A 147 12.82 -6.12 -22.44
C LEU A 147 12.04 -5.07 -21.65
N THR A 148 11.82 -3.93 -22.30
CA THR A 148 11.04 -2.81 -21.77
C THR A 148 9.81 -2.56 -22.62
N CYS A 149 8.81 -1.88 -22.08
CA CYS A 149 7.59 -1.53 -22.82
C CYS A 149 7.86 -0.77 -24.13
N ARG A 150 8.98 -0.04 -24.23
CA ARG A 150 9.39 0.62 -25.47
C ARG A 150 9.48 -0.34 -26.66
N HIS A 151 9.83 -1.60 -26.43
CA HIS A 151 9.96 -2.59 -27.50
C HIS A 151 8.62 -3.03 -28.10
N ILE A 152 7.50 -2.74 -27.44
CA ILE A 152 6.14 -3.00 -27.94
C ILE A 152 5.35 -1.72 -28.19
N ILE A 153 6.04 -0.58 -28.28
CA ILE A 153 5.43 0.72 -28.58
C ILE A 153 6.06 1.24 -29.87
N SER A 154 5.24 1.47 -30.88
CA SER A 154 5.67 2.05 -32.16
C SER A 154 4.72 3.15 -32.58
N GLY A 155 5.25 4.35 -32.80
CA GLY A 155 4.45 5.53 -33.12
C GLY A 155 3.44 5.92 -32.03
N GLY A 156 3.71 5.56 -30.77
CA GLY A 156 2.78 5.81 -29.64
C GLY A 156 1.62 4.81 -29.56
N VAL A 157 1.68 3.71 -30.31
CA VAL A 157 0.66 2.65 -30.33
C VAL A 157 1.27 1.35 -29.84
N TRP A 158 0.51 0.58 -29.06
CA TRP A 158 0.89 -0.76 -28.62
C TRP A 158 0.93 -1.75 -29.79
N ARG A 159 1.98 -2.56 -29.85
CA ARG A 159 2.16 -3.69 -30.79
C ARG A 159 2.46 -4.99 -30.06
N PRO A 160 1.49 -5.53 -29.30
CA PRO A 160 1.69 -6.76 -28.54
C PRO A 160 1.93 -7.99 -29.44
N GLU A 161 1.55 -7.95 -30.71
CA GLU A 161 1.69 -9.07 -31.65
C GLU A 161 3.15 -9.46 -31.93
N GLU A 162 4.08 -8.52 -31.72
CA GLU A 162 5.53 -8.76 -31.87
C GLU A 162 6.10 -9.69 -30.79
N TYR A 163 5.30 -10.00 -29.75
CA TYR A 163 5.66 -10.88 -28.64
C TYR A 163 4.58 -11.94 -28.41
N ARG A 164 4.95 -13.06 -27.76
CA ARG A 164 4.06 -14.21 -27.50
C ARG A 164 3.00 -13.93 -26.41
N PHE A 165 2.32 -12.78 -26.47
CA PHE A 165 1.15 -12.54 -25.63
C PHE A 165 -0.05 -13.35 -26.12
N THR A 166 -0.93 -13.75 -25.20
CA THR A 166 -2.23 -14.31 -25.59
C THR A 166 -3.09 -13.23 -26.23
N ALA A 167 -4.06 -13.61 -27.06
CA ALA A 167 -4.96 -12.64 -27.71
C ALA A 167 -5.70 -11.76 -26.66
N GLN A 168 -6.11 -12.36 -25.54
CA GLN A 168 -6.75 -11.66 -24.44
C GLN A 168 -5.82 -10.63 -23.79
N LEU A 169 -4.60 -11.03 -23.45
CA LEU A 169 -3.62 -10.12 -22.84
C LEU A 169 -3.23 -8.99 -23.80
N GLY A 170 -3.10 -9.30 -25.10
CA GLY A 170 -2.88 -8.29 -26.13
C GLY A 170 -3.96 -7.21 -26.15
N GLU A 171 -5.23 -7.60 -25.98
CA GLU A 171 -6.32 -6.63 -25.91
C GLU A 171 -6.27 -5.79 -24.63
N GLU A 172 -6.01 -6.39 -23.46
CA GLU A 172 -5.82 -5.65 -22.21
C GLU A 172 -4.68 -4.64 -22.29
N ILE A 173 -3.57 -5.00 -22.96
CA ILE A 173 -2.44 -4.10 -23.22
C ILE A 173 -2.89 -2.88 -24.03
N ARG A 174 -3.69 -3.07 -25.08
CA ARG A 174 -4.18 -1.96 -25.92
C ARG A 174 -5.06 -0.96 -25.16
N GLN A 175 -5.71 -1.40 -24.08
CA GLN A 175 -6.52 -0.53 -23.21
C GLN A 175 -5.68 0.36 -22.29
N VAL A 176 -4.38 0.10 -22.14
CA VAL A 176 -3.49 0.93 -21.34
C VAL A 176 -3.18 2.23 -22.09
N GLN A 177 -3.52 3.37 -21.49
CA GLN A 177 -3.24 4.68 -22.12
C GLN A 177 -1.74 4.99 -22.15
N ILE A 178 -1.22 5.29 -23.35
CA ILE A 178 0.10 5.87 -23.57
C ILE A 178 -0.05 7.39 -23.64
N THR A 179 0.72 8.12 -22.81
CA THR A 179 0.81 9.58 -22.95
C THR A 179 1.89 9.90 -23.98
N PRO A 180 1.57 10.56 -25.12
CA PRO A 180 2.57 10.88 -26.15
C PRO A 180 3.51 11.97 -25.63
N THR A 181 4.67 11.57 -25.12
CA THR A 181 5.71 12.46 -24.60
C THR A 181 7.08 11.78 -24.63
N VAL A 182 8.14 12.59 -24.73
CA VAL A 182 9.55 12.13 -24.64
C VAL A 182 10.03 11.97 -23.20
N LEU A 183 9.16 12.19 -22.21
CA LEU A 183 9.52 12.08 -20.80
C LEU A 183 9.52 10.61 -20.35
N SER A 184 10.42 10.28 -19.43
CA SER A 184 10.48 8.97 -18.75
C SER A 184 9.17 8.60 -18.08
N ASP A 185 8.87 7.31 -18.04
CA ASP A 185 7.71 6.74 -17.36
C ASP A 185 7.70 7.08 -15.86
N VAL A 186 6.52 7.23 -15.27
CA VAL A 186 6.40 7.57 -13.84
C VAL A 186 5.52 6.60 -13.09
N TRP A 187 5.90 6.33 -11.85
CA TRP A 187 5.02 5.63 -10.91
C TRP A 187 3.96 6.59 -10.39
N VAL A 188 2.73 6.11 -10.32
CA VAL A 188 1.56 6.85 -9.83
C VAL A 188 0.96 6.09 -8.64
N TRP A 189 0.64 6.83 -7.58
CA TRP A 189 -0.07 6.27 -6.43
C TRP A 189 -1.57 6.15 -6.77
N ALA A 190 -2.08 4.93 -6.72
CA ALA A 190 -3.44 4.58 -7.13
C ALA A 190 -3.99 3.38 -6.30
N PRO A 191 -4.24 3.56 -5.00
CA PRO A 191 -4.81 2.51 -4.15
C PRO A 191 -6.24 2.14 -4.55
N PRO A 192 -6.65 0.86 -4.40
CA PRO A 192 -8.02 0.42 -4.70
C PRO A 192 -9.05 1.22 -3.88
N GLY A 193 -10.21 1.50 -4.48
CA GLY A 193 -11.30 2.22 -3.79
C GLY A 193 -11.08 3.74 -3.61
N HIS A 194 -9.93 4.29 -4.02
CA HIS A 194 -9.62 5.72 -3.91
C HIS A 194 -9.49 6.37 -5.30
N SER A 195 -10.63 6.77 -5.89
CA SER A 195 -10.66 7.50 -7.17
C SER A 195 -10.33 9.00 -7.01
N LYS A 196 -10.61 9.59 -5.85
CA LYS A 196 -10.34 11.01 -5.54
C LYS A 196 -8.95 11.19 -4.92
N GLY A 197 -7.98 11.60 -5.74
CA GLY A 197 -6.59 11.87 -5.31
C GLY A 197 -5.54 10.88 -5.84
N ALA A 198 -5.90 10.03 -6.82
CA ALA A 198 -4.96 9.24 -7.59
C ALA A 198 -3.97 10.18 -8.31
N GLY A 199 -2.67 9.87 -8.23
CA GLY A 199 -1.61 10.75 -8.75
C GLY A 199 -0.42 10.84 -7.80
N GLU A 200 -0.70 11.20 -6.55
CA GLU A 200 0.32 11.53 -5.55
C GLU A 200 0.19 10.68 -4.29
N PHE A 201 1.32 10.31 -3.70
CA PHE A 201 1.34 9.53 -2.48
C PHE A 201 0.80 10.33 -1.29
N ARG A 202 -0.26 9.81 -0.65
CA ARG A 202 -0.79 10.35 0.61
C ARG A 202 -0.65 9.32 1.72
N PHE A 203 -0.10 9.74 2.85
CA PHE A 203 0.05 8.83 4.00
C PHE A 203 -1.31 8.34 4.53
N ARG A 204 -2.34 9.19 4.48
CA ARG A 204 -3.71 8.81 4.89
C ARG A 204 -4.27 7.66 4.05
N SER A 205 -4.12 7.69 2.72
CA SER A 205 -4.58 6.60 1.85
C SER A 205 -3.73 5.34 2.04
N CYS A 206 -2.43 5.48 2.28
CA CYS A 206 -1.58 4.34 2.59
C CYS A 206 -1.91 3.69 3.93
N TYR A 207 -2.25 4.49 4.96
CA TYR A 207 -2.76 3.97 6.23
C TYR A 207 -4.09 3.25 6.04
N ASP A 208 -4.99 3.85 5.25
CA ASP A 208 -6.30 3.26 4.96
C ASP A 208 -6.17 1.95 4.18
N LEU A 209 -5.13 1.78 3.36
CA LEU A 209 -4.84 0.54 2.64
C LEU A 209 -4.44 -0.63 3.57
N VAL A 210 -3.74 -0.36 4.67
CA VAL A 210 -3.13 -1.42 5.53
C VAL A 210 -3.87 -1.66 6.83
N ARG A 211 -4.67 -0.70 7.29
CA ARG A 211 -5.43 -0.89 8.51
C ARG A 211 -6.48 -2.00 8.30
N PRO A 212 -6.90 -2.69 9.37
CA PRO A 212 -8.11 -3.49 9.33
C PRO A 212 -9.33 -2.60 9.03
N HIS A 213 -10.28 -3.13 8.25
CA HIS A 213 -11.58 -2.53 7.98
C HIS A 213 -12.67 -3.36 8.67
N PHE A 214 -13.65 -2.68 9.22
CA PHE A 214 -14.83 -3.28 9.82
C PHE A 214 -16.08 -2.63 9.24
N ASP A 215 -17.24 -3.27 9.43
CA ASP A 215 -18.51 -2.73 8.97
C ASP A 215 -18.87 -1.44 9.73
N ASP A 216 -19.61 -0.57 9.04
CA ASP A 216 -20.14 0.65 9.64
C ASP A 216 -21.20 0.29 10.71
N ILE A 217 -21.20 1.01 11.83
CA ILE A 217 -22.19 0.84 12.91
C ILE A 217 -23.43 1.71 12.68
N GLU A 218 -24.60 1.19 13.00
CA GLU A 218 -25.88 1.92 12.88
C GLU A 218 -25.95 3.08 13.88
N GLU A 219 -25.36 2.93 15.06
CA GLU A 219 -25.38 3.93 16.13
C GLU A 219 -24.36 5.08 15.92
N TYR A 220 -23.73 5.17 14.75
CA TYR A 220 -22.74 6.20 14.46
C TYR A 220 -23.24 7.62 14.78
N ASP A 221 -24.41 7.97 14.28
CA ASP A 221 -24.96 9.32 14.46
C ASP A 221 -25.37 9.58 15.92
N PHE A 222 -25.80 8.54 16.64
CA PHE A 222 -26.10 8.64 18.07
C PHE A 222 -24.84 8.90 18.91
N VAL A 223 -23.76 8.15 18.68
CA VAL A 223 -22.53 8.23 19.48
C VAL A 223 -21.65 9.40 19.07
N TRP A 224 -21.44 9.59 17.77
CA TRP A 224 -20.44 10.49 17.19
C TRP A 224 -21.03 11.71 16.48
N GLY A 225 -22.36 11.77 16.32
CA GLY A 225 -23.05 12.90 15.71
C GLY A 225 -22.98 14.18 16.55
N LYS A 226 -23.59 15.24 16.04
CA LYS A 226 -23.56 16.59 16.64
C LYS A 226 -24.44 16.73 17.88
N GLY A 227 -25.36 15.81 18.12
CA GLY A 227 -26.35 15.89 19.21
C GLY A 227 -25.76 15.67 20.60
N LEU A 228 -24.60 15.01 20.71
CA LEU A 228 -23.99 14.66 22.00
C LEU A 228 -22.72 15.47 22.24
N ALA A 229 -22.60 16.07 23.44
CA ALA A 229 -21.39 16.77 23.84
C ALA A 229 -20.16 15.83 23.85
N ARG A 230 -19.00 16.31 23.37
CA ARG A 230 -17.77 15.48 23.23
C ARG A 230 -17.38 14.71 24.50
N LYS A 231 -17.55 15.32 25.68
CA LYS A 231 -17.26 14.70 26.98
C LYS A 231 -18.14 13.48 27.30
N MET A 232 -19.32 13.39 26.69
CA MET A 232 -20.28 12.30 26.88
C MET A 232 -20.17 11.19 25.83
N GLN A 233 -19.54 11.46 24.67
CA GLN A 233 -19.43 10.50 23.56
C GLN A 233 -18.76 9.19 23.98
N LEU A 234 -17.72 9.25 24.81
CA LEU A 234 -17.05 8.03 25.30
C LEU A 234 -17.96 7.21 26.24
N SER A 235 -18.78 7.87 27.06
CA SER A 235 -19.75 7.18 27.94
C SER A 235 -20.90 6.57 27.13
N ALA A 236 -21.43 7.30 26.14
CA ALA A 236 -22.44 6.77 25.22
C ALA A 236 -21.88 5.59 24.39
N TYR A 237 -20.62 5.68 23.96
CA TYR A 237 -19.97 4.58 23.27
C TYR A 237 -19.83 3.33 24.15
N LYS A 238 -19.45 3.50 25.42
CA LYS A 238 -19.46 2.39 26.39
C LYS A 238 -20.87 1.81 26.61
N LEU A 239 -21.89 2.67 26.63
CA LEU A 239 -23.29 2.24 26.75
C LEU A 239 -23.70 1.34 25.58
N VAL A 240 -23.46 1.79 24.34
CA VAL A 240 -23.76 1.02 23.12
C VAL A 240 -23.06 -0.34 23.12
N LEU A 241 -21.84 -0.41 23.67
CA LEU A 241 -21.09 -1.66 23.78
C LEU A 241 -21.48 -2.53 24.99
N GLY A 242 -22.38 -2.07 25.88
CA GLY A 242 -22.69 -2.77 27.13
C GLY A 242 -21.52 -2.84 28.11
N ARG A 243 -20.62 -1.84 28.10
CA ARG A 243 -19.37 -1.81 28.88
C ARG A 243 -19.27 -0.62 29.84
N LEU A 244 -20.42 -0.11 30.27
CA LEU A 244 -20.44 0.80 31.41
C LEU A 244 -20.15 -0.01 32.68
N LEU A 245 -19.19 0.45 33.47
CA LEU A 245 -18.91 -0.15 34.77
C LEU A 245 -20.06 0.23 35.71
N THR A 246 -20.94 -0.72 36.01
CA THR A 246 -21.91 -0.62 37.11
C THR A 246 -21.20 -0.95 38.41
N ARG A 247 -21.54 -0.23 39.49
CA ARG A 247 -21.11 -0.59 40.85
C ARG A 247 -22.13 -1.61 41.37
N ASP A 248 -21.88 -2.88 41.14
CA ASP A 248 -22.54 -3.98 41.85
C ASP A 248 -21.59 -4.55 42.91
#